data_AF-A0A512PLF8-F1
#
_entry.id   AF-A0A512PLF8-F1
#
_cell.length_a   1.000
_cell.length_b   1.000
_cell.length_c   1.000
_cell.angle_alpha   90.00
_cell.angle_beta   90.00
_cell.angle_gamma   90.00
#
_symmetry.space_group_name_H-M   'P 1'
#
loop_
_entity.id
_entity.type
_entity.pdbx_description
1 polymer ?
#
loop_
_entity_poly.entity_id
_entity_poly.type
_entity_poly.pdbx_seq_one_letter_code
_entity_poly.pdbx_strand_id
1 'polypeptide(L)' 'MADRLNVYKKDNLKAVVATGDDSNGAKVVGLSAGAKVADGDYVATHTEDGRTESAPQPVPGWSVNAAKS' A
#
# COMPACT_ATOMS: atom_id res chain seq x y z
N MET A 1 -14.31 6.95 -13.95
CA MET A 1 -13.38 7.75 -13.11
C MET A 1 -12.25 6.81 -12.72
N ALA A 2 -11.05 7.32 -12.41
CA ALA A 2 -9.94 6.42 -12.08
C ALA A 2 -10.05 6.02 -10.60
N ASP A 3 -10.15 4.72 -10.34
CA ASP A 3 -10.19 4.18 -8.99
C ASP A 3 -8.84 4.46 -8.31
N ARG A 4 -8.88 5.11 -7.14
CA ARG A 4 -7.67 5.42 -6.38
C ARG A 4 -7.33 4.23 -5.50
N LEU A 5 -6.13 3.69 -5.63
CA LEU A 5 -5.60 2.67 -4.72
C LEU A 5 -5.00 3.37 -3.50
N ASN A 6 -5.49 3.04 -2.30
CA ASN A 6 -4.93 3.50 -1.03
C ASN A 6 -4.26 2.31 -0.33
N VAL A 7 -3.10 2.55 0.26
CA VAL A 7 -2.39 1.56 1.08
C VAL A 7 -2.26 2.09 2.49
N TYR A 8 -2.48 1.22 3.47
CA TYR A 8 -2.42 1.48 4.90
C TYR A 8 -1.53 0.45 5.59
N LYS A 9 -1.02 0.80 6.77
CA LYS A 9 -0.55 -0.22 7.73
C LYS A 9 -1.76 -0.95 8.31
N LYS A 10 -1.67 -2.28 8.48
CA LYS A 10 -2.79 -3.08 9.01
C LYS A 10 -3.35 -2.56 10.33
N ASP A 11 -2.48 -2.06 11.21
CA ASP A 11 -2.82 -1.58 12.55
C ASP A 11 -3.26 -0.11 12.56
N ASN A 12 -3.26 0.57 11.40
CA ASN A 12 -3.66 1.97 11.28
C ASN A 12 -4.30 2.28 9.92
N LEU A 13 -5.61 2.03 9.82
CA LEU A 13 -6.42 2.35 8.64
C LEU A 13 -6.80 3.84 8.53
N LYS A 14 -6.34 4.69 9.44
CA LYS A 14 -6.65 6.14 9.42
C LYS A 14 -5.59 6.96 8.70
N ALA A 15 -4.41 6.37 8.45
CA ALA A 15 -3.29 7.05 7.83
C ALA A 15 -2.87 6.31 6.56
N VAL A 16 -3.19 6.89 5.41
CA VAL A 16 -2.74 6.41 4.11
C VAL A 16 -1.21 6.55 4.06
N VAL A 17 -0.51 5.45 3.78
CA VAL A 17 0.96 5.43 3.67
C VAL A 17 1.46 5.48 2.23
N ALA A 18 0.59 5.12 1.27
CA ALA A 18 0.84 5.30 -0.15
C ALA A 18 -0.49 5.38 -0.92
N THR A 19 -0.48 6.11 -2.02
CA THR A 19 -1.58 6.17 -2.98
C THR A 19 -1.10 5.78 -4.37
N GLY A 20 -1.99 5.25 -5.19
CA GLY A 20 -1.71 4.87 -6.56
C GLY A 20 -2.98 4.63 -7.36
N ASP A 21 -2.84 3.84 -8.42
CA ASP A 21 -3.91 3.41 -9.32
C ASP A 21 -3.66 1.97 -9.76
N ASP A 22 -4.65 1.30 -10.35
CA ASP A 22 -4.52 -0.11 -10.77
C ASP A 22 -3.51 -0.35 -11.89
N SER A 23 -3.14 0.68 -12.67
CA SER A 23 -2.16 0.53 -13.74
C SER A 23 -0.72 0.60 -13.23
N ASN A 24 -0.45 1.45 -12.25
CA ASN A 24 0.91 1.71 -11.74
C ASN A 24 1.17 1.15 -10.33
N GLY A 25 0.12 0.74 -9.63
CA GLY A 25 0.17 0.40 -8.20
C GLY A 25 0.51 1.59 -7.31
N ALA A 26 0.77 1.31 -6.03
CA ALA A 26 1.18 2.31 -5.04
C ALA A 26 2.62 2.06 -4.58
N LYS A 27 3.36 3.14 -4.30
CA LYS A 27 4.76 3.06 -3.84
C LYS A 27 4.89 3.42 -2.38
N VAL A 28 5.18 2.42 -1.54
CA VAL A 28 5.48 2.61 -0.12
C VAL A 28 6.96 3.04 0.02
N VAL A 29 7.19 4.19 0.66
CA VAL A 29 8.52 4.78 0.88
C VAL A 29 8.91 4.78 2.36
N GLY A 30 10.16 5.10 2.66
CA GLY A 30 10.65 5.22 4.05
C GLY A 30 10.93 3.88 4.74
N LEU A 31 10.95 2.78 3.98
CA LEU A 31 11.36 1.48 4.49
C LEU A 31 12.87 1.33 4.45
N SER A 32 13.43 0.71 5.48
CA SER A 32 14.85 0.36 5.52
C SER A 32 15.22 -0.56 4.36
N ALA A 33 16.36 -0.29 3.73
CA ALA A 33 16.86 -1.14 2.68
C ALA A 33 17.11 -2.58 3.20
N GLY A 34 16.74 -3.59 2.41
CA GLY A 34 16.81 -4.99 2.84
C GLY A 34 15.72 -5.42 3.83
N ALA A 35 14.78 -4.55 4.21
CA ALA A 35 13.67 -4.94 5.05
C ALA A 35 12.76 -5.96 4.35
N LYS A 36 12.24 -6.92 5.12
CA LYS A 36 11.20 -7.84 4.69
C LYS A 36 9.87 -7.38 5.27
N VAL A 37 8.88 -7.18 4.40
CA VAL A 37 7.50 -6.91 4.77
C VAL A 37 6.72 -8.21 4.68
N ALA A 38 6.02 -8.57 5.75
CA ALA A 38 5.22 -9.79 5.77
C ALA A 38 3.87 -9.60 5.06
N ASP A 39 3.28 -10.68 4.58
CA ASP A 39 1.92 -10.69 4.05
C ASP A 39 0.94 -10.08 5.06
N GLY A 40 0.12 -9.15 4.58
CA GLY A 40 -0.88 -8.48 5.39
C GLY A 40 -0.34 -7.46 6.40
N ASP A 41 0.98 -7.16 6.45
CA ASP A 41 1.48 -5.99 7.21
C ASP A 41 0.94 -4.66 6.69
N TYR A 42 0.57 -4.66 5.42
CA TYR A 42 -0.15 -3.59 4.76
C TYR A 42 -1.46 -4.14 4.21
N VAL A 43 -2.44 -3.24 4.11
CA VAL A 43 -3.71 -3.50 3.45
C VAL A 43 -3.96 -2.44 2.40
N ALA A 44 -4.68 -2.81 1.35
CA ALA A 44 -5.06 -1.91 0.29
C ALA A 44 -6.58 -1.81 0.16
N THR A 45 -7.04 -0.64 -0.26
CA THR A 45 -8.44 -0.37 -0.60
C THR A 45 -8.50 0.43 -1.90
N HIS A 46 -9.66 0.37 -2.55
CA HIS A 46 -9.98 1.19 -3.71
C HIS A 46 -10.99 2.24 -3.31
N THR A 47 -10.76 3.48 -3.74
CA THR A 47 -11.75 4.55 -3.66
C THR A 47 -12.34 4.80 -5.03
N GLU A 48 -13.63 4.51 -5.17
CA GLU A 48 -14.42 4.87 -6.36
C GLU A 48 -14.96 6.29 -6.15
N ASP A 49 -14.79 7.14 -7.16
CA ASP A 49 -15.29 8.53 -7.21
C ASP A 49 -14.91 9.43 -6.01
N GLY A 50 -13.89 9.05 -5.23
CA GLY A 50 -13.44 9.78 -4.05
C GLY A 50 -14.40 9.74 -2.86
N ARG A 51 -15.47 8.93 -2.92
CA ARG A 51 -16.54 8.91 -1.90
C ARG A 51 -16.57 7.63 -1.08
N THR A 52 -16.45 6.48 -1.74
CA THR A 52 -16.61 5.17 -1.10
C THR A 52 -15.31 4.41 -1.21
N GLU A 53 -14.81 3.96 -0.06
CA GLU A 53 -13.64 3.10 0.01
C GLU A 53 -14.09 1.64 0.21
N SER A 54 -13.50 0.72 -0.54
CA SER A 54 -13.78 -0.72 -0.43
C SER A 54 -13.22 -1.32 0.88
N ALA A 55 -13.61 -2.56 1.18
CA ALA A 55 -13.07 -3.26 2.34
C ALA A 55 -11.55 -3.50 2.20
N PRO A 56 -10.75 -3.30 3.25
CA PRO A 56 -9.30 -3.51 3.19
C PRO A 56 -8.96 -4.95 2.86
N GLN A 57 -8.07 -5.13 1.88
CA GLN A 57 -7.54 -6.42 1.46
C GLN A 57 -6.06 -6.54 1.83
N PRO A 58 -5.59 -7.70 2.32
CA PRO A 58 -4.19 -7.89 2.67
C PRO A 58 -3.29 -7.76 1.44
N VAL A 59 -2.23 -6.96 1.56
CA VAL A 59 -1.20 -6.84 0.53
C VAL A 59 -0.21 -8.01 0.69
N PRO A 60 0.14 -8.72 -0.39
CA PRO A 60 1.19 -9.74 -0.36
C PRO A 60 2.52 -9.18 0.15
N GLY A 61 3.28 -10.01 0.87
CA GLY A 61 4.58 -9.62 1.41
C GLY A 61 5.60 -9.32 0.31
N TRP A 62 6.56 -8.45 0.60
CA TRP A 62 7.64 -8.12 -0.32
C TRP A 62 8.96 -7.86 0.40
N SER A 63 10.05 -7.87 -0.37
CA SER A 63 11.38 -7.48 0.13
C SER A 63 11.77 -6.14 -0.46
N VAL A 64 12.24 -5.23 0.39
CA VAL A 64 12.80 -3.95 -0.03
C VAL A 64 14.20 -4.19 -0.56
N ASN A 65 14.49 -3.70 -1.76
CA ASN A 65 15.82 -3.82 -2.35
C ASN A 65 16.89 -3.32 -1.38
N ALA A 66 18.01 -4.04 -1.31
CA ALA A 66 19.18 -3.58 -0.58
C ALA A 66 19.71 -2.28 -1.21
N ALA A 67 20.26 -1.40 -0.38
CA ALA A 67 20.95 -0.22 -0.87
C ALA A 67 22.14 -0.70 -1.70
N LYS A 68 22.31 -0.12 -2.89
CA LYS A 68 23.53 -0.37 -3.66
C LYS A 68 24.67 0.34 -2.93
N SER A 69 25.63 -0.45 -2.46
CA SER A 69 26.90 0.01 -1.89
C SER A 69 27.72 0.82 -2.88
#